data_AF-A0A953IKT7-F1
#
_entry.id   AF-A0A953IKT7-F1
#
_cell.length_a   1.000
_cell.length_b   1.000
_cell.length_c   1.000
_cell.angle_alpha   90.00
_cell.angle_beta   90.00
_cell.angle_gamma   90.00
#
_symmetry.space_group_name_H-M   'P 1'
#
loop_
_entity.id
_entity.type
_entity.pdbx_description
1 polymer ?
#
loop_
_entity_poly.entity_id
_entity_poly.type
_entity_poly.pdbx_seq_one_letter_code
_entity_poly.pdbx_strand_id
1 'polypeptide(L)'
;MSARPTLIGFTAILMWSLLALFTAASGSVPPFQLAAMTFAIGGLLGAASWLFRKRAIASLRQPPEVWALGIFGLFGYHALYFFALRLAPPAESGLINYLWPLLIVLFSAVLPGERLRAHHVVGALLGLIGTVVLVASRAQLGFAPEFVPGYSAAFVAAFVWAVYSVLSRRFASVPTDAVVGFCLVTSLLGLAFHLAFE
;
A
#
# COMPACT_ATOMS: atom_id res chain seq x y z
N MET A 1 11.99 -13.58 -18.33
CA MET A 1 10.93 -13.11 -17.40
C MET A 1 9.59 -13.50 -18.00
N SER A 2 8.71 -14.18 -17.26
CA SER A 2 7.34 -14.47 -17.72
C SER A 2 6.56 -13.15 -17.79
N ALA A 3 5.92 -12.85 -18.93
CA ALA A 3 5.16 -11.60 -19.13
C ALA A 3 3.84 -11.55 -18.34
N ARG A 4 3.29 -12.72 -17.96
CA ARG A 4 1.97 -12.82 -17.30
C ARG A 4 1.93 -12.19 -15.90
N PRO A 5 2.87 -12.48 -14.97
CA PRO A 5 2.87 -11.85 -13.64
C PRO A 5 3.02 -10.32 -13.70
N THR A 6 3.83 -9.81 -14.64
CA THR A 6 3.99 -8.37 -14.84
C THR A 6 2.70 -7.72 -15.34
N LEU A 7 2.01 -8.36 -16.29
CA LEU A 7 0.73 -7.86 -16.80
C LEU A 7 -0.34 -7.82 -15.71
N ILE A 8 -0.42 -8.86 -14.87
CA ILE A 8 -1.32 -8.89 -13.72
C ILE A 8 -0.94 -7.77 -12.73
N GLY A 9 0.35 -7.60 -12.42
CA GLY A 9 0.81 -6.48 -11.60
C GLY A 9 0.42 -5.11 -12.15
N PHE A 10 0.46 -4.93 -13.47
CA PHE A 10 0.03 -3.68 -14.11
C PHE A 10 -1.47 -3.39 -13.90
N THR A 11 -2.32 -4.42 -13.87
CA THR A 11 -3.75 -4.22 -13.54
C THR A 11 -3.96 -3.66 -12.13
N ALA A 12 -3.11 -4.02 -11.16
CA ALA A 12 -3.17 -3.41 -9.83
C ALA A 12 -2.89 -1.89 -9.87
N ILE A 13 -1.92 -1.46 -10.68
CA ILE A 13 -1.61 -0.02 -10.89
C ILE A 13 -2.79 0.71 -11.57
N LEU A 14 -3.43 0.08 -12.54
CA LEU A 14 -4.63 0.62 -13.18
C LEU A 14 -5.77 0.77 -12.17
N MET A 15 -5.98 -0.23 -11.30
CA MET A 15 -7.00 -0.15 -10.24
C MET A 15 -6.69 0.97 -9.24
N TRP A 16 -5.43 1.13 -8.83
CA TRP A 16 -5.04 2.24 -7.93
C TRP A 16 -5.17 3.62 -8.58
N SER A 17 -5.01 3.73 -9.91
CA SER A 17 -5.25 5.00 -10.62
C SER A 17 -6.70 5.48 -10.49
N LEU A 18 -7.65 4.57 -10.28
CA LEU A 18 -9.07 4.89 -10.05
C LEU A 18 -9.38 5.21 -8.58
N LEU A 19 -8.45 4.96 -7.66
CA LEU A 19 -8.66 5.13 -6.22
C LEU A 19 -9.03 6.58 -5.87
N ALA A 20 -8.36 7.56 -6.48
CA ALA A 20 -8.65 8.98 -6.24
C ALA A 20 -10.08 9.35 -6.63
N LEU A 21 -10.56 8.84 -7.78
CA LEU A 21 -11.92 9.06 -8.26
C LEU A 21 -12.95 8.46 -7.30
N PHE A 22 -12.75 7.20 -6.88
CA PHE A 22 -13.69 6.53 -5.98
C PHE A 22 -13.63 7.07 -4.54
N THR A 23 -12.46 7.53 -4.09
CA THR A 23 -12.31 8.18 -2.77
C THR A 23 -13.07 9.51 -2.76
N ALA A 24 -12.94 10.32 -3.82
CA ALA A 24 -13.74 11.55 -3.94
C ALA A 24 -15.25 11.25 -4.00
N ALA A 25 -15.65 10.17 -4.69
CA ALA A 25 -17.04 9.72 -4.74
C ALA A 25 -17.56 9.13 -3.43
N SER A 26 -16.68 8.67 -2.53
CA SER A 26 -17.04 8.10 -1.22
C SER A 26 -17.57 9.13 -0.21
N GLY A 27 -17.48 10.42 -0.54
CA GLY A 27 -18.10 11.50 0.22
C GLY A 27 -17.47 11.68 1.60
N SER A 28 -18.30 11.67 2.65
CA SER A 28 -17.91 11.96 4.03
C SER A 28 -17.55 10.71 4.85
N VAL A 29 -17.35 9.55 4.20
CA VAL A 29 -16.99 8.33 4.93
C VAL A 29 -15.59 8.50 5.55
N PRO A 30 -15.46 8.33 6.87
CA PRO A 30 -14.16 8.41 7.54
C PRO A 30 -13.14 7.40 6.98
N PRO A 31 -11.84 7.75 6.92
CA PRO A 31 -10.84 6.95 6.22
C PRO A 31 -10.60 5.56 6.84
N PHE A 32 -10.59 5.41 8.18
CA PHE A 32 -10.47 4.08 8.79
C PHE A 32 -11.72 3.24 8.56
N GLN A 33 -12.91 3.83 8.55
CA GLN A 33 -14.14 3.13 8.15
C GLN A 33 -14.08 2.66 6.69
N LEU A 34 -13.67 3.54 5.77
CA LEU A 34 -13.55 3.19 4.36
C LEU A 34 -12.54 2.05 4.14
N ALA A 35 -11.40 2.10 4.83
CA ALA A 35 -10.43 1.00 4.83
C ALA A 35 -11.05 -0.28 5.41
N ALA A 36 -11.72 -0.22 6.55
CA ALA A 36 -12.37 -1.38 7.16
C ALA A 36 -13.37 -2.04 6.21
N MET A 37 -14.22 -1.24 5.55
CA MET A 37 -15.21 -1.72 4.58
C MET A 37 -14.57 -2.33 3.33
N THR A 38 -13.59 -1.64 2.72
CA THR A 38 -12.95 -2.12 1.49
C THR A 38 -12.11 -3.38 1.73
N PHE A 39 -11.37 -3.46 2.84
CA PHE A 39 -10.65 -4.67 3.23
C PHE A 39 -11.59 -5.80 3.66
N ALA A 40 -12.74 -5.50 4.29
CA ALA A 40 -13.77 -6.50 4.55
C ALA A 40 -14.29 -7.11 3.25
N ILE A 41 -14.65 -6.27 2.28
CA ILE A 41 -15.15 -6.72 0.96
C ILE A 41 -14.08 -7.58 0.27
N GLY A 42 -12.83 -7.10 0.19
CA GLY A 42 -11.73 -7.86 -0.41
C GLY A 42 -11.47 -9.20 0.29
N GLY A 43 -11.47 -9.21 1.62
CA GLY A 43 -11.31 -10.41 2.44
C GLY A 43 -12.48 -11.39 2.26
N LEU A 44 -13.72 -10.92 2.29
CA LEU A 44 -14.91 -11.76 2.13
C LEU A 44 -15.03 -12.34 0.71
N LEU A 45 -14.70 -11.57 -0.33
CA LEU A 45 -14.64 -12.08 -1.71
C LEU A 45 -13.56 -13.15 -1.86
N GLY A 46 -12.39 -12.93 -1.24
CA GLY A 46 -11.34 -13.94 -1.17
C GLY A 46 -11.78 -15.20 -0.42
N ALA A 47 -12.45 -15.04 0.73
CA ALA A 47 -12.98 -16.14 1.52
C ALA A 47 -14.09 -16.91 0.79
N ALA A 48 -14.92 -16.23 -0.01
CA ALA A 48 -15.94 -16.88 -0.84
C ALA A 48 -15.33 -17.87 -1.84
N SER A 49 -14.11 -17.61 -2.32
CA SER A 49 -13.39 -18.55 -3.19
C SER A 49 -13.05 -19.88 -2.50
N TRP A 50 -12.97 -19.90 -1.16
CA TRP A 50 -12.69 -21.11 -0.38
C TRP A 50 -13.84 -22.12 -0.39
N LEU A 51 -15.08 -21.68 -0.66
CA LEU A 51 -16.22 -22.56 -0.84
C LEU A 51 -15.97 -23.55 -2.00
N PHE A 52 -15.26 -23.10 -3.03
CA PHE A 52 -14.90 -23.89 -4.21
C PHE A 52 -13.50 -24.50 -4.12
N ARG A 53 -12.65 -24.00 -3.21
CA ARG A 53 -11.26 -24.43 -3.01
C ARG A 53 -10.98 -24.71 -1.54
N LYS A 54 -11.56 -25.78 -1.00
CA LYS A 54 -11.48 -26.10 0.45
C LYS A 54 -10.06 -26.18 1.03
N ARG A 55 -9.04 -26.48 0.21
CA ARG A 55 -7.62 -26.47 0.63
C ARG A 55 -7.05 -25.06 0.86
N ALA A 56 -7.72 -24.01 0.38
CA ALA A 56 -7.27 -22.63 0.52
C ALA A 56 -7.36 -22.11 1.97
N ILE A 57 -8.23 -22.67 2.82
CA ILE A 57 -8.25 -22.36 4.26
C ILE A 57 -6.95 -22.81 4.94
N ALA A 58 -6.35 -23.91 4.49
CA ALA A 58 -5.06 -24.36 5.02
C ALA A 58 -3.94 -23.35 4.73
N SER A 59 -4.09 -22.51 3.69
CA SER A 59 -3.15 -21.43 3.36
C SER A 59 -3.09 -20.35 4.44
N LEU A 60 -4.04 -20.28 5.37
CA LEU A 60 -3.97 -19.38 6.53
C LEU A 60 -2.95 -19.81 7.58
N ARG A 61 -2.51 -21.08 7.54
CA ARG A 61 -1.46 -21.60 8.44
C ARG A 61 -0.09 -21.13 7.99
N GLN A 62 0.17 -19.85 8.22
CA GLN A 62 1.43 -19.19 7.95
C GLN A 62 2.18 -18.89 9.25
N PRO A 63 3.52 -18.82 9.21
CA PRO A 63 4.30 -18.50 10.38
C PRO A 63 4.06 -17.01 10.80
N PRO A 64 4.31 -16.65 12.07
CA PRO A 64 4.00 -15.32 12.60
C PRO A 64 4.64 -14.17 11.82
N GLU A 65 5.81 -14.38 11.23
CA GLU A 65 6.53 -13.36 10.45
C GLU A 65 5.78 -12.97 9.17
N VAL A 66 5.11 -13.92 8.54
CA VAL A 66 4.28 -13.69 7.35
C VAL A 66 3.03 -12.90 7.70
N TRP A 67 2.39 -13.25 8.82
CA TRP A 67 1.26 -12.50 9.36
C TRP A 67 1.65 -11.08 9.76
N ALA A 68 2.78 -10.93 10.47
CA ALA A 68 3.30 -9.63 10.87
C ALA A 68 3.61 -8.76 9.64
N LEU A 69 4.27 -9.32 8.61
CA LEU A 69 4.56 -8.60 7.38
C LEU A 69 3.28 -8.17 6.65
N GLY A 70 2.29 -9.07 6.52
CA GLY A 70 1.03 -8.80 5.85
C GLY A 70 0.20 -7.74 6.58
N ILE A 71 0.00 -7.89 7.88
CA ILE A 71 -0.79 -6.97 8.69
C ILE A 71 -0.09 -5.61 8.80
N PHE A 72 1.21 -5.59 9.13
CA PHE A 72 1.95 -4.33 9.25
C PHE A 72 2.05 -3.60 7.91
N GLY A 73 2.27 -4.33 6.82
CA GLY A 73 2.32 -3.77 5.49
C GLY A 73 0.99 -3.17 5.03
N LEU A 74 -0.12 -3.88 5.26
CA LEU A 74 -1.45 -3.40 4.85
C LEU A 74 -2.00 -2.37 5.83
N PHE A 75 -2.20 -2.74 7.10
CA PHE A 75 -2.79 -1.84 8.10
C PHE A 75 -1.84 -0.69 8.46
N GLY A 76 -0.58 -0.99 8.75
CA GLY A 76 0.40 0.01 9.20
C GLY A 76 0.62 1.11 8.18
N TYR A 77 0.70 0.77 6.89
CA TYR A 77 0.74 1.76 5.81
C TYR A 77 -0.50 2.69 5.82
N HIS A 78 -1.71 2.11 5.82
CA HIS A 78 -2.94 2.91 5.76
C HIS A 78 -3.10 3.79 6.99
N ALA A 79 -2.78 3.27 8.18
CA ALA A 79 -2.85 4.03 9.42
C ALA A 79 -1.90 5.23 9.42
N LEU A 80 -0.63 5.02 9.02
CA LEU A 80 0.36 6.10 8.92
C LEU A 80 -0.03 7.13 7.85
N TYR A 81 -0.54 6.67 6.71
CA TYR A 81 -0.92 7.57 5.63
C TYR A 81 -2.15 8.41 6.00
N PHE A 82 -3.17 7.84 6.63
CA PHE A 82 -4.31 8.61 7.12
C PHE A 82 -3.93 9.57 8.23
N PHE A 83 -3.03 9.17 9.12
CA PHE A 83 -2.47 10.07 10.12
C PHE A 83 -1.73 11.24 9.47
N ALA A 84 -0.95 11.00 8.40
CA ALA A 84 -0.30 12.04 7.63
C ALA A 84 -1.31 13.03 7.03
N LEU A 85 -2.39 12.53 6.42
CA LEU A 85 -3.46 13.36 5.84
C LEU A 85 -4.22 14.19 6.87
N ARG A 86 -4.24 13.78 8.15
CA ARG A 86 -4.83 14.58 9.24
C ARG A 86 -3.90 15.69 9.74
N LEU A 87 -2.58 15.50 9.62
CA LEU A 87 -1.57 16.40 10.18
C LEU A 87 -0.84 17.26 9.16
N ALA A 88 -1.06 17.03 7.87
CA ALA A 88 -0.42 17.77 6.80
C ALA A 88 -1.34 17.85 5.57
N PRO A 89 -1.16 18.89 4.72
CA PRO A 89 -1.91 19.01 3.47
C PRO A 89 -1.82 17.74 2.59
N PRO A 90 -2.92 17.33 1.94
CA PRO A 90 -2.95 16.10 1.14
C PRO A 90 -2.01 16.08 -0.06
N ALA A 91 -1.75 17.23 -0.70
CA ALA A 91 -0.90 17.29 -1.88
C ALA A 91 0.57 16.97 -1.54
N GLU A 92 1.10 17.62 -0.51
CA GLU A 92 2.45 17.43 0.02
C GLU A 92 2.60 16.02 0.63
N SER A 93 1.62 15.58 1.43
CA SER A 93 1.63 14.23 2.03
C SER A 93 1.60 13.14 0.97
N GLY A 94 0.75 13.30 -0.05
CA GLY A 94 0.68 12.40 -1.19
C GLY A 94 1.99 12.37 -1.98
N LEU A 95 2.60 13.54 -2.22
CA LEU A 95 3.87 13.65 -2.94
C LEU A 95 5.02 12.96 -2.19
N ILE A 96 5.12 13.15 -0.88
CA ILE A 96 6.08 12.43 -0.04
C ILE A 96 5.80 10.93 -0.09
N ASN A 97 4.54 10.53 0.04
CA ASN A 97 4.19 9.12 0.04
C ASN A 97 4.53 8.45 -1.31
N TYR A 98 4.43 9.18 -2.43
CA TYR A 98 4.85 8.75 -3.78
C TYR A 98 6.35 8.45 -3.93
N LEU A 99 7.15 8.53 -2.87
CA LEU A 99 8.50 7.96 -2.83
C LEU A 99 8.49 6.43 -2.85
N TRP A 100 7.39 5.77 -2.50
CA TRP A 100 7.31 4.31 -2.42
C TRP A 100 7.79 3.56 -3.69
N PRO A 101 7.51 3.98 -4.95
CA PRO A 101 7.99 3.27 -6.13
C PRO A 101 9.50 3.34 -6.28
N LEU A 102 10.09 4.51 -6.00
CA LEU A 102 11.54 4.68 -5.98
C LEU A 102 12.17 3.80 -4.91
N LEU A 103 11.59 3.80 -3.70
CA LEU A 103 12.05 2.96 -2.59
C LEU A 103 11.96 1.47 -2.94
N ILE A 104 10.89 1.01 -3.60
CA ILE A 104 10.79 -0.38 -4.07
C ILE A 104 11.92 -0.72 -5.03
N VAL A 105 12.21 0.16 -6.00
CA VAL A 105 13.31 -0.06 -6.95
C VAL A 105 14.65 -0.14 -6.22
N LEU A 106 14.92 0.78 -5.30
CA LEU A 106 16.17 0.78 -4.52
C LEU A 106 16.28 -0.45 -3.60
N PHE A 107 15.24 -0.77 -2.85
CA PHE A 107 15.22 -1.92 -1.94
C PHE A 107 15.22 -3.27 -2.67
N SER A 108 14.73 -3.33 -3.91
CA SER A 108 14.83 -4.54 -4.73
C SER A 108 16.27 -5.00 -4.95
N ALA A 109 17.25 -4.08 -4.91
CA ALA A 109 18.67 -4.40 -5.01
C ALA A 109 19.20 -5.26 -3.86
N VAL A 110 18.51 -5.25 -2.71
CA VAL A 110 18.86 -6.03 -1.51
C VAL A 110 18.31 -7.46 -1.57
N LEU A 111 17.50 -7.79 -2.59
CA LEU A 111 16.98 -9.14 -2.76
C LEU A 111 18.03 -10.08 -3.39
N PRO A 112 18.15 -11.32 -2.87
CA PRO A 112 19.05 -12.31 -3.46
C PRO A 112 18.72 -12.56 -4.94
N GLY A 113 19.73 -12.46 -5.81
CA GLY A 113 19.61 -12.74 -7.24
C GLY A 113 19.12 -11.58 -8.11
N GLU A 114 18.73 -10.45 -7.53
CA GLU A 114 18.38 -9.25 -8.29
C GLU A 114 19.61 -8.38 -8.53
N ARG A 115 19.73 -7.80 -9.72
CA ARG A 115 20.78 -6.83 -10.05
C ARG A 115 20.12 -5.52 -10.46
N LEU A 116 20.31 -4.49 -9.64
CA LEU A 116 19.82 -3.15 -9.96
C LEU A 116 20.60 -2.60 -11.16
N ARG A 117 19.90 -2.42 -12.28
CA ARG A 117 20.45 -1.82 -13.49
C ARG A 117 20.17 -0.32 -13.50
N ALA A 118 21.07 0.47 -14.08
CA ALA A 118 20.96 1.92 -14.12
C ALA A 118 19.63 2.42 -14.70
N HIS A 119 19.09 1.74 -15.73
CA HIS A 119 17.80 2.12 -16.32
C HIS A 119 16.60 1.95 -15.37
N HIS A 120 16.65 1.03 -14.39
CA HIS A 120 15.59 0.93 -13.37
C HIS A 120 15.55 2.18 -12.49
N VAL A 121 16.74 2.66 -12.07
CA VAL A 121 16.87 3.86 -11.24
C VAL A 121 16.48 5.10 -12.02
N VAL A 122 16.97 5.25 -13.25
CA VAL A 122 16.60 6.37 -14.13
C VAL A 122 15.08 6.39 -14.37
N GLY A 123 14.46 5.24 -14.68
CA GLY A 123 13.02 5.16 -14.85
C GLY A 123 12.23 5.56 -13.59
N ALA A 124 12.68 5.12 -12.42
CA ALA A 124 12.06 5.50 -11.15
C ALA A 124 12.18 6.99 -10.85
N LEU A 125 13.36 7.58 -11.10
CA LEU A 125 13.60 9.01 -10.93
C LEU A 125 12.77 9.85 -11.91
N LEU A 126 12.69 9.44 -13.18
CA LEU A 126 11.84 10.11 -14.18
C LEU A 126 10.36 10.04 -13.79
N GLY A 127 9.89 8.90 -13.29
CA GLY A 127 8.53 8.76 -12.75
C GLY A 127 8.27 9.69 -11.57
N LEU A 128 9.20 9.78 -10.62
CA LEU A 128 9.09 10.68 -9.47
C LEU A 128 9.08 12.16 -9.89
N ILE A 129 9.97 12.56 -10.81
CA ILE A 129 9.98 13.91 -11.39
C ILE A 129 8.64 14.21 -12.07
N GLY A 130 8.09 13.27 -12.83
CA GLY A 130 6.78 13.39 -13.44
C GLY A 130 5.67 13.64 -12.42
N THR A 131 5.67 12.91 -11.30
CA THR A 131 4.73 13.12 -10.19
C THR A 131 4.89 14.52 -9.56
N VAL A 132 6.13 14.96 -9.30
CA VAL A 132 6.38 16.31 -8.76
C VAL A 132 5.83 17.38 -9.70
N VAL A 133 6.13 17.29 -11.00
CA VAL A 133 5.65 18.25 -12.01
C VAL A 133 4.13 18.25 -12.07
N LEU A 134 3.49 17.07 -12.09
CA LEU A 134 2.04 16.94 -12.12
C LEU A 134 1.39 17.59 -10.89
N VAL A 135 1.88 17.31 -9.69
CA VAL A 135 1.31 17.84 -8.44
C VAL A 135 1.56 19.35 -8.35
N ALA A 136 2.78 19.82 -8.62
CA ALA A 136 3.13 21.24 -8.59
C ALA A 136 2.35 22.07 -9.61
N SER A 137 1.92 21.47 -10.73
CA SER A 137 1.08 22.15 -11.73
C SER A 137 -0.38 22.34 -11.28
N ARG A 138 -0.84 21.58 -10.29
CA ARG A 138 -2.25 21.57 -9.83
C ARG A 138 -2.44 22.14 -8.43
N ALA A 139 -1.40 22.15 -7.61
CA ALA A 139 -1.44 22.62 -6.24
C ALA A 139 -0.27 23.56 -5.96
N GLN A 140 -0.52 24.60 -5.16
CA GLN A 140 0.54 25.46 -4.66
C GLN A 140 1.24 24.74 -3.50
N LEU A 141 2.38 24.12 -3.80
CA LEU A 141 3.17 23.39 -2.81
C LEU A 141 3.78 24.38 -1.79
N GLY A 142 3.52 24.14 -0.51
CA GLY A 142 4.02 24.94 0.61
C GLY A 142 4.44 24.06 1.77
N PHE A 143 5.69 23.58 1.76
CA PHE A 143 6.24 22.83 2.88
C PHE A 143 6.48 23.76 4.07
N ALA A 144 5.83 23.46 5.18
CA ALA A 144 5.88 24.31 6.38
C ALA A 144 6.25 23.48 7.63
N PRO A 145 7.10 24.01 8.54
CA PRO A 145 7.58 23.27 9.71
C PRO A 145 6.47 22.72 10.63
N GLU A 146 5.32 23.38 10.69
CA GLU A 146 4.16 22.95 11.47
C GLU A 146 3.57 21.59 11.04
N PHE A 147 3.80 21.19 9.79
CA PHE A 147 3.30 19.95 9.21
C PHE A 147 4.34 18.81 9.24
N VAL A 148 5.51 19.02 9.84
CA VAL A 148 6.58 18.01 9.96
C VAL A 148 6.09 16.66 10.50
N PRO A 149 5.20 16.59 11.51
CA PRO A 149 4.65 15.31 11.96
C PRO A 149 3.91 14.54 10.85
N GLY A 150 3.11 15.25 10.04
CA GLY A 150 2.39 14.65 8.91
C GLY A 150 3.33 14.23 7.77
N TYR A 151 4.30 15.08 7.43
CA TYR A 151 5.34 14.74 6.45
C TYR A 151 6.15 13.52 6.87
N SER A 152 6.51 13.43 8.15
CA SER A 152 7.24 12.28 8.70
C SER A 152 6.38 11.02 8.62
N ALA A 153 5.10 11.10 8.96
CA ALA A 153 4.19 9.96 8.84
C ALA A 153 4.01 9.49 7.39
N ALA A 154 3.87 10.41 6.42
CA ALA A 154 3.81 10.08 4.99
C ALA A 154 5.10 9.40 4.50
N PHE A 155 6.25 9.90 4.95
CA PHE A 155 7.54 9.32 4.62
C PHE A 155 7.69 7.89 5.18
N VAL A 156 7.33 7.69 6.46
CA VAL A 156 7.37 6.35 7.06
C VAL A 156 6.36 5.42 6.38
N ALA A 157 5.17 5.90 5.99
CA ALA A 157 4.20 5.12 5.22
C ALA A 157 4.81 4.61 3.90
N ALA A 158 5.49 5.50 3.13
CA ALA A 158 6.18 5.10 1.89
C ALA A 158 7.21 3.99 2.13
N PHE A 159 7.97 4.09 3.24
CA PHE A 159 8.93 3.05 3.64
C PHE A 159 8.24 1.73 4.00
N VAL A 160 7.18 1.76 4.81
CA VAL A 160 6.42 0.58 5.19
C VAL A 160 5.89 -0.14 3.96
N TRP A 161 5.31 0.61 3.02
CA TRP A 161 4.80 0.05 1.76
C TRP A 161 5.88 -0.57 0.89
N ALA A 162 7.02 0.12 0.76
CA ALA A 162 8.14 -0.36 -0.03
C ALA A 162 8.79 -1.61 0.57
N VAL A 163 9.02 -1.61 1.89
CA VAL A 163 9.55 -2.75 2.63
C VAL A 163 8.60 -3.94 2.53
N TYR A 164 7.30 -3.75 2.77
CA TYR A 164 6.29 -4.79 2.58
C TYR A 164 6.35 -5.39 1.18
N SER A 165 6.35 -4.54 0.15
CA SER A 165 6.38 -4.96 -1.25
C SER A 165 7.63 -5.78 -1.60
N VAL A 166 8.80 -5.35 -1.13
CA VAL A 166 10.07 -6.04 -1.41
C VAL A 166 10.22 -7.33 -0.59
N LEU A 167 9.92 -7.29 0.72
CA LEU A 167 10.01 -8.47 1.58
C LEU A 167 8.99 -9.54 1.21
N SER A 168 7.81 -9.16 0.69
CA SER A 168 6.82 -10.13 0.21
C SER A 168 7.39 -11.09 -0.85
N ARG A 169 8.38 -10.65 -1.63
CA ARG A 169 9.08 -11.51 -2.61
C ARG A 169 9.91 -12.62 -1.95
N ARG A 170 10.40 -12.43 -0.71
CA ARG A 170 11.07 -13.50 0.06
C ARG A 170 10.09 -14.58 0.50
N PHE A 171 8.81 -14.24 0.59
CA PHE A 171 7.71 -15.14 0.94
C PHE A 171 6.91 -15.55 -0.31
N ALA A 172 7.52 -15.58 -1.50
CA ALA A 172 6.84 -15.93 -2.75
C ALA A 172 6.23 -17.35 -2.77
N SER A 173 6.63 -18.23 -1.85
CA SER A 173 6.02 -19.56 -1.65
C SER A 173 4.69 -19.51 -0.90
N VAL A 174 4.37 -18.39 -0.23
CA VAL A 174 3.11 -18.21 0.49
C VAL A 174 1.97 -18.10 -0.52
N PRO A 175 0.91 -18.93 -0.41
CA PRO A 175 -0.21 -18.86 -1.33
C PRO A 175 -0.91 -17.51 -1.26
N THR A 176 -1.38 -16.99 -2.39
CA THR A 176 -2.15 -15.73 -2.44
C THR A 176 -3.43 -15.79 -1.59
N ASP A 177 -3.97 -16.99 -1.35
CA ASP A 177 -5.10 -17.20 -0.43
C ASP A 177 -4.81 -16.73 1.00
N ALA A 178 -3.55 -16.67 1.44
CA ALA A 178 -3.17 -16.15 2.75
C ALA A 178 -3.50 -14.65 2.91
N VAL A 179 -3.50 -13.90 1.79
CA VAL A 179 -3.83 -12.46 1.77
C VAL A 179 -5.25 -12.21 2.26
N VAL A 180 -6.16 -13.17 2.08
CA VAL A 180 -7.52 -13.11 2.63
C VAL A 180 -7.49 -12.89 4.14
N GLY A 181 -6.64 -13.65 4.84
CA GLY A 181 -6.44 -13.51 6.28
C GLY A 181 -5.92 -12.13 6.65
N PHE A 182 -4.91 -11.63 5.93
CA PHE A 182 -4.34 -10.31 6.20
C PHE A 182 -5.37 -9.19 5.98
N CYS A 183 -6.20 -9.29 4.94
CA CYS A 183 -7.28 -8.34 4.67
C CYS A 183 -8.34 -8.36 5.77
N LEU A 184 -8.76 -9.54 6.23
CA LEU A 184 -9.75 -9.66 7.31
C LEU A 184 -9.23 -9.07 8.63
N VAL A 185 -7.98 -9.35 9.00
CA VAL A 185 -7.38 -8.76 10.21
C VAL A 185 -7.20 -7.24 10.04
N THR A 186 -6.75 -6.79 8.87
CA THR A 186 -6.63 -5.35 8.55
C THR A 186 -7.98 -4.65 8.64
N SER A 187 -9.06 -5.30 8.20
CA SER A 187 -10.42 -4.77 8.32
C SER A 187 -10.85 -4.62 9.78
N LEU A 188 -10.61 -5.63 10.62
CA LEU A 188 -10.93 -5.57 12.05
C LEU A 188 -10.13 -4.48 12.77
N LEU A 189 -8.84 -4.33 12.45
CA LEU A 189 -8.01 -3.26 12.99
C LEU A 189 -8.47 -1.88 12.51
N GLY A 190 -8.86 -1.76 11.24
CA GLY A 190 -9.46 -0.54 10.68
C GLY A 190 -10.75 -0.17 11.41
N LEU A 191 -11.63 -1.14 11.65
CA LEU A 191 -12.86 -0.92 12.41
C LEU A 191 -12.57 -0.47 13.86
N ALA A 192 -11.59 -1.10 14.52
CA ALA A 192 -11.20 -0.71 15.87
C ALA A 192 -10.65 0.73 15.92
N PHE A 193 -9.86 1.13 14.93
CA PHE A 193 -9.34 2.50 14.84
C PHE A 193 -10.41 3.51 14.48
N HIS A 194 -11.35 3.14 13.61
CA HIS A 194 -12.53 3.96 13.35
C HIS A 194 -13.27 4.25 14.67
N LEU A 195 -13.66 3.21 15.41
CA LEU A 195 -14.39 3.38 16.67
C LEU A 195 -13.62 4.17 17.75
N ALA A 196 -12.29 4.23 17.67
CA ALA A 196 -11.44 4.91 18.65
C ALA A 196 -11.10 6.36 18.27
N PHE A 197 -11.02 6.70 16.98
CA PHE A 197 -10.44 7.96 16.49
C PHE A 197 -11.30 8.71 15.46
N GLU A 198 -12.45 8.16 15.08
CA GLU A 198 -13.43 8.70 14.12
C GLU A 198 -14.83 8.72 14.73
#